data_AF-A0A9W7BWL7-F1
#
_entry.id   AF-A0A9W7BWL7-F1
#
_cell.length_a   1.000
_cell.length_b   1.000
_cell.length_c   1.000
_cell.angle_alpha   90.00
_cell.angle_beta   90.00
_cell.angle_gamma   90.00
#
_symmetry.space_group_name_H-M   'P 1'
#
loop_
_entity.id
_entity.type
_entity.pdbx_description
1 polymer ?
#
loop_
_entity_poly.entity_id
_entity_poly.type
_entity_poly.pdbx_seq_one_letter_code
_entity_poly.pdbx_strand_id
1 'polypeptide(L)'
;MSLPSSLALSLWDPSTKSETPPTATDCAVNFKEWYLDDENRLNTFAPYIGILPTPSEVELDVTPDYYSENEIKMLEFPKIIESINQRNRDIEKSSTTTKLSPSDLKYYTYLVTSRSFNIRLSADDKDSDNVKGVRIMLPFLDLLNHGGKSNAELDILNPEKDDSTFVIRAKRPIQPGKEISLTYGSGGFSSVDLFSSYGFVPSGVEGRDEKNVKVGGRKRRPVTADERTMAKLETEEGYVSPWSTTLEEDVERIKEGAEGRERKILEFRAKMKVAGGWPVGVMDGKMDLKKKEGGGK
;
A
#
# COMPACT_ATOMS: atom_id res chain seq x y z
N MET A 1 5.53 11.33 20.67
CA MET A 1 5.64 12.38 19.63
C MET A 1 4.25 12.94 19.41
N SER A 2 4.09 14.25 19.24
CA SER A 2 2.80 14.92 19.04
C SER A 2 2.90 15.97 17.95
N LEU A 3 1.83 16.14 17.16
CA LEU A 3 1.71 17.09 16.07
C LEU A 3 0.34 17.79 16.17
N PRO A 4 0.30 19.11 16.38
CA PRO A 4 -0.96 19.87 16.33
C PRO A 4 -1.65 19.75 14.97
N SER A 5 -2.99 19.78 14.95
CA SER A 5 -3.81 19.72 13.73
C SER A 5 -3.44 20.79 12.70
N SER A 6 -3.05 21.98 13.15
CA SER A 6 -2.61 23.10 12.30
C SER A 6 -1.34 22.81 11.49
N LEU A 7 -0.57 21.77 11.86
CA LEU A 7 0.61 21.32 11.13
C LEU A 7 0.34 20.04 10.30
N ALA A 8 -0.89 19.53 10.29
CA ALA A 8 -1.28 18.44 9.40
C ALA A 8 -1.61 19.01 8.02
N LEU A 9 -1.12 18.36 6.96
CA LEU A 9 -1.40 18.76 5.59
C LEU A 9 -2.65 18.02 5.13
N SER A 10 -3.81 18.67 5.17
CA SER A 10 -5.02 18.12 4.55
C SER A 10 -4.85 18.08 3.04
N LEU A 11 -5.17 16.93 2.44
CA LEU A 11 -5.08 16.71 0.99
C LEU A 11 -6.43 16.78 0.29
N TRP A 12 -7.48 17.08 1.05
CA TRP A 12 -8.84 17.22 0.57
C TRP A 12 -9.63 18.14 1.48
N ASP A 13 -10.63 18.84 0.94
CA ASP A 13 -11.57 19.62 1.73
C ASP A 13 -12.75 18.73 2.18
N PRO A 14 -12.84 18.36 3.47
CA PRO A 14 -13.92 17.52 3.98
C PRO A 14 -15.32 18.17 3.87
N SER A 15 -15.40 19.48 3.66
CA SER A 15 -16.64 20.21 3.46
C SER A 15 -17.25 19.97 2.07
N THR A 16 -16.43 19.55 1.11
CA THR A 16 -16.88 19.29 -0.26
C THR A 16 -17.88 18.13 -0.28
N LYS A 17 -19.10 18.42 -0.72
CA LYS A 17 -20.18 17.43 -0.90
C LYS A 17 -19.97 16.64 -2.20
N SER A 18 -18.93 15.82 -2.24
CA SER A 18 -18.73 14.85 -3.32
C SER A 18 -19.32 13.51 -2.92
N GLU A 19 -20.08 12.87 -3.81
CA GLU A 19 -20.58 11.51 -3.61
C GLU A 19 -19.45 10.48 -3.65
N THR A 20 -18.37 10.78 -4.38
CA THR A 20 -17.19 9.93 -4.48
C THR A 20 -16.02 10.50 -3.67
N PRO A 21 -15.34 9.69 -2.84
CA PRO A 21 -14.13 10.14 -2.15
C PRO A 21 -13.04 10.50 -3.17
N PRO A 22 -12.16 11.46 -2.85
CA PRO A 22 -11.07 11.83 -3.75
C PRO A 22 -10.14 10.65 -3.98
N THR A 23 -9.67 10.51 -5.21
CA THR A 23 -8.62 9.56 -5.55
C THR A 23 -7.28 10.01 -4.96
N ALA A 24 -6.27 9.13 -4.97
CA ALA A 24 -4.91 9.54 -4.61
C ALA A 24 -4.36 10.62 -5.54
N THR A 25 -4.72 10.56 -6.83
CA THR A 25 -4.33 11.55 -7.83
C THR A 25 -4.97 12.91 -7.57
N ASP A 26 -6.24 12.97 -7.16
CA ASP A 26 -6.89 14.23 -6.79
C ASP A 26 -6.20 14.88 -5.59
N CYS A 27 -5.86 14.06 -4.59
CA CYS A 27 -5.10 14.50 -3.42
C CYS A 27 -3.68 14.96 -3.78
N ALA A 28 -3.07 14.38 -4.82
CA ALA A 28 -1.75 14.76 -5.31
C ALA A 28 -1.75 16.13 -5.99
N VAL A 29 -2.80 16.43 -6.77
CA VAL A 29 -3.04 17.77 -7.32
C VAL A 29 -3.14 18.78 -6.17
N ASN A 30 -3.98 18.50 -5.17
CA ASN A 30 -4.13 19.38 -4.01
C ASN A 30 -2.84 19.54 -3.23
N PHE A 31 -2.03 18.49 -3.07
CA PHE A 31 -0.73 18.59 -2.40
C PHE A 31 0.17 19.63 -3.10
N LYS A 32 0.28 19.52 -4.43
CA LYS A 32 1.07 20.43 -5.26
C LYS A 32 0.53 21.85 -5.19
N GLU A 33 -0.76 22.04 -5.49
CA GLU A 33 -1.36 23.37 -5.55
C GLU A 33 -1.42 24.07 -4.19
N TRP A 34 -1.75 23.33 -3.13
CA TRP A 34 -1.98 23.94 -1.82
C TRP A 34 -0.72 24.09 -0.98
N TYR A 35 0.33 23.30 -1.19
CA TYR A 35 1.51 23.35 -0.31
C TYR A 35 2.81 23.65 -1.03
N LEU A 36 2.92 23.33 -2.32
CA LEU A 36 4.15 23.56 -3.08
C LEU A 36 4.06 24.83 -3.94
N ASP A 37 2.88 25.19 -4.43
CA ASP A 37 2.67 26.42 -5.22
C ASP A 37 2.29 27.65 -4.39
N ASP A 38 1.77 27.45 -3.18
CA ASP A 38 1.53 28.54 -2.22
C ASP A 38 2.83 28.86 -1.46
N GLU A 39 3.42 30.03 -1.72
CA GLU A 39 4.71 30.44 -1.14
C GLU A 39 4.69 30.49 0.39
N ASN A 40 3.59 30.91 1.01
CA ASN A 40 3.49 30.98 2.46
C ASN A 40 3.49 29.59 3.09
N ARG A 41 2.72 28.67 2.51
CA ARG A 41 2.67 27.28 2.97
C ARG A 41 3.95 26.53 2.65
N LEU A 42 4.55 26.75 1.48
CA LEU A 42 5.84 26.19 1.13
C LEU A 42 6.90 26.61 2.16
N ASN A 43 6.97 27.91 2.50
CA ASN A 43 7.89 28.40 3.52
C ASN A 43 7.62 27.80 4.90
N THR A 44 6.34 27.63 5.26
CA THR A 44 5.93 27.02 6.54
C THR A 44 6.35 25.55 6.62
N PHE A 45 6.19 24.79 5.54
CA PHE A 45 6.43 23.35 5.50
C PHE A 45 7.76 22.95 4.85
N ALA A 46 8.60 23.91 4.47
CA ALA A 46 9.87 23.67 3.78
C ALA A 46 10.77 22.63 4.47
N PRO A 47 10.92 22.62 5.82
CA PRO A 47 11.72 21.60 6.49
C PRO A 47 11.18 20.17 6.31
N TYR A 48 9.85 20.02 6.26
CA TYR A 48 9.21 18.73 6.03
C TYR A 48 9.26 18.33 4.55
N ILE A 49 8.96 19.26 3.64
CA ILE A 49 9.02 18.99 2.20
C ILE A 49 10.43 18.58 1.78
N GLY A 50 11.46 19.21 2.36
CA GLY A 50 12.87 18.92 2.07
C GLY A 50 13.36 17.54 2.52
N ILE A 51 12.58 16.80 3.32
CA ILE A 51 12.92 15.42 3.73
C ILE A 51 12.05 14.35 3.04
N LEU A 52 11.11 14.75 2.17
CA LEU A 52 10.34 13.81 1.38
C LEU A 52 11.25 13.14 0.33
N PRO A 53 11.00 11.86 -0.02
CA PRO A 53 11.76 11.18 -1.06
C PRO A 53 11.71 11.97 -2.36
N THR A 54 12.87 12.22 -2.95
CA THR A 54 13.00 12.91 -4.24
C THR A 54 12.60 12.01 -5.40
N PRO A 55 12.21 12.54 -6.58
CA PRO A 55 11.84 11.73 -7.73
C PRO A 55 12.89 10.68 -8.11
N SER A 56 14.18 11.02 -8.04
CA SER A 56 15.29 10.10 -8.32
C SER A 56 15.44 8.97 -7.29
N GLU A 57 15.11 9.23 -6.03
CA GLU A 57 15.11 8.17 -4.99
C GLU A 57 13.91 7.25 -5.16
N VAL A 58 12.76 7.82 -5.53
CA VAL A 58 11.53 7.05 -5.78
C VAL A 58 11.75 6.05 -6.90
N GLU A 59 12.34 6.45 -8.04
CA GLU A 59 12.63 5.55 -9.17
C GLU A 59 13.42 4.28 -8.81
N LEU A 60 14.18 4.32 -7.71
CA LEU A 60 14.98 3.21 -7.20
C LEU A 60 14.20 2.24 -6.29
N ASP A 61 13.17 2.71 -5.59
CA ASP A 61 12.47 1.93 -4.55
C ASP A 61 10.95 1.99 -4.70
N VAL A 62 10.48 1.63 -5.89
CA VAL A 62 9.14 2.05 -6.31
C VAL A 62 8.04 1.03 -6.07
N THR A 63 6.90 1.59 -5.68
CA THR A 63 5.59 0.94 -5.79
C THR A 63 5.38 0.43 -7.22
N PRO A 64 4.49 -0.55 -7.41
CA PRO A 64 4.17 -1.08 -8.73
C PRO A 64 3.71 -0.05 -9.77
N ASP A 65 3.42 1.20 -9.39
CA ASP A 65 3.07 2.27 -10.31
C ASP A 65 4.19 2.59 -11.30
N TYR A 66 5.47 2.39 -10.94
CA TYR A 66 6.62 2.68 -11.80
C TYR A 66 7.18 1.45 -12.52
N TYR A 67 6.47 0.33 -12.42
CA TYR A 67 6.85 -0.88 -13.11
C TYR A 67 6.54 -0.72 -14.60
N SER A 68 7.40 -1.27 -15.44
CA SER A 68 7.14 -1.45 -16.87
C SER A 68 5.94 -2.36 -17.08
N GLU A 69 5.36 -2.34 -18.28
CA GLU A 69 4.23 -3.22 -18.61
C GLU A 69 4.55 -4.70 -18.41
N ASN A 70 5.79 -5.11 -18.70
CA ASN A 70 6.23 -6.49 -18.50
C ASN A 70 6.30 -6.85 -17.01
N GLU A 71 6.85 -5.96 -16.17
CA GLU A 71 6.88 -6.14 -14.72
C GLU A 71 5.46 -6.17 -14.11
N ILE A 72 4.54 -5.32 -14.59
CA ILE A 72 3.13 -5.36 -14.17
C ILE A 72 2.48 -6.69 -14.57
N LYS A 73 2.73 -7.19 -15.78
CA LYS A 73 2.23 -8.50 -16.23
C LYS A 73 2.77 -9.64 -15.36
N MET A 74 4.05 -9.58 -14.98
CA MET A 74 4.68 -10.58 -14.11
C MET A 74 4.01 -10.67 -12.73
N LEU A 75 3.30 -9.63 -12.25
CA LEU A 75 2.58 -9.70 -10.98
C LEU A 75 1.50 -10.78 -10.95
N GLU A 76 0.86 -11.06 -12.10
CA GLU A 76 -0.15 -12.11 -12.28
C GLU A 76 -1.31 -12.11 -11.28
N PHE A 77 -1.55 -10.97 -10.64
CA PHE A 77 -2.58 -10.83 -9.63
C PHE A 77 -3.58 -9.74 -10.07
N PRO A 78 -4.77 -10.12 -10.58
CA PRO A 78 -5.68 -9.18 -11.26
C PRO A 78 -5.98 -7.91 -10.45
N LYS A 79 -6.23 -8.05 -9.15
CA LYS A 79 -6.57 -6.91 -8.27
C LYS A 79 -5.47 -5.84 -8.23
N ILE A 80 -4.18 -6.22 -8.21
CA ILE A 80 -3.11 -5.23 -8.19
C ILE A 80 -2.92 -4.59 -9.57
N ILE A 81 -3.01 -5.39 -10.64
CA ILE A 81 -2.91 -4.94 -12.02
C ILE A 81 -4.02 -3.93 -12.34
N GLU A 82 -5.26 -4.25 -11.96
CA GLU A 82 -6.42 -3.36 -12.11
C GLU A 82 -6.23 -2.05 -11.33
N SER A 83 -5.73 -2.12 -10.09
CA SER A 83 -5.46 -0.94 -9.27
C SER A 83 -4.40 -0.03 -9.89
N ILE A 84 -3.31 -0.59 -10.42
CA ILE A 84 -2.24 0.17 -11.08
C ILE A 84 -2.78 0.83 -12.35
N ASN A 85 -3.48 0.06 -13.19
CA ASN A 85 -4.06 0.56 -14.43
C ASN A 85 -5.09 1.67 -14.17
N GLN A 86 -5.90 1.54 -13.11
CA GLN A 86 -6.84 2.59 -12.72
C GLN A 86 -6.09 3.86 -12.30
N ARG A 87 -5.06 3.76 -11.45
CA ARG A 87 -4.26 4.93 -11.06
C ARG A 87 -3.57 5.59 -12.25
N ASN A 88 -3.04 4.81 -13.20
CA ASN A 88 -2.45 5.36 -14.42
C ASN A 88 -3.47 6.15 -15.25
N ARG A 89 -4.71 5.62 -15.41
CA ARG A 89 -5.80 6.35 -16.06
C ARG A 89 -6.18 7.63 -15.31
N ASP A 90 -6.21 7.59 -13.98
CA ASP A 90 -6.51 8.75 -13.16
C ASP A 90 -5.42 9.83 -13.34
N ILE A 91 -4.14 9.44 -13.34
CA ILE A 91 -2.99 10.32 -13.61
C ILE A 91 -3.09 10.95 -15.00
N GLU A 92 -3.33 10.15 -16.03
CA GLU A 92 -3.49 10.64 -17.41
C GLU A 92 -4.63 11.65 -17.49
N LYS A 93 -5.81 11.29 -16.96
CA LYS A 93 -6.97 12.18 -16.92
C LYS A 93 -6.63 13.50 -16.22
N SER A 94 -6.09 13.44 -15.00
CA SER A 94 -5.75 14.65 -14.23
C SER A 94 -4.65 15.48 -14.90
N SER A 95 -3.72 14.88 -15.65
CA SER A 95 -2.70 15.61 -16.40
C SER A 95 -3.29 16.44 -17.55
N THR A 96 -4.44 16.03 -18.10
CA THR A 96 -5.14 16.81 -19.14
C THR A 96 -5.92 18.00 -18.59
N THR A 97 -6.37 17.91 -17.34
CA THR A 97 -7.19 18.95 -16.69
C THR A 97 -6.38 19.91 -15.82
N THR A 98 -5.13 19.55 -15.50
CA THR A 98 -4.21 20.36 -14.71
C THR A 98 -3.03 20.82 -15.56
N LYS A 99 -2.16 21.68 -15.02
CA LYS A 99 -0.91 22.11 -15.68
C LYS A 99 0.28 21.20 -15.34
N LEU A 100 0.04 20.06 -14.70
CA LEU A 100 1.09 19.17 -14.22
C LEU A 100 1.41 18.11 -15.26
N SER A 101 2.70 17.80 -15.42
CA SER A 101 3.11 16.71 -16.30
C SER A 101 2.66 15.36 -15.71
N PRO A 102 2.43 14.33 -16.54
CA PRO A 102 2.14 12.98 -16.04
C PRO A 102 3.21 12.45 -15.08
N SER A 103 4.47 12.80 -15.31
CA SER A 103 5.60 12.39 -14.44
C SER A 103 5.50 13.01 -13.05
N ASP A 104 5.25 14.32 -12.97
CA ASP A 104 5.09 15.03 -11.70
C ASP A 104 3.88 14.52 -10.93
N LEU A 105 2.74 14.33 -11.61
CA LEU A 105 1.53 13.78 -10.99
C LEU A 105 1.75 12.37 -10.46
N LYS A 106 2.48 11.54 -11.19
CA LYS A 106 2.83 10.18 -10.73
C LYS A 106 3.65 10.23 -9.45
N TYR A 107 4.64 11.12 -9.39
CA TYR A 107 5.45 11.35 -8.19
C TYR A 107 4.64 11.86 -6.99
N TYR A 108 3.81 12.90 -7.17
CA TYR A 108 2.96 13.38 -6.08
C TYR A 108 1.93 12.34 -5.65
N THR A 109 1.40 11.55 -6.60
CA THR A 109 0.50 10.44 -6.30
C THR A 109 1.20 9.40 -5.44
N TYR A 110 2.45 9.05 -5.75
CA TYR A 110 3.28 8.18 -4.92
C TYR A 110 3.46 8.74 -3.50
N LEU A 111 3.80 10.02 -3.36
CA LEU A 111 3.96 10.63 -2.03
C LEU A 111 2.66 10.52 -1.22
N VAL A 112 1.53 10.85 -1.85
CA VAL A 112 0.23 10.76 -1.20
C VAL A 112 -0.12 9.32 -0.83
N THR A 113 0.06 8.34 -1.71
CA THR A 113 -0.30 6.94 -1.41
C THR A 113 0.58 6.33 -0.33
N SER A 114 1.86 6.71 -0.28
CA SER A 114 2.86 6.10 0.61
C SER A 114 3.03 6.83 1.96
N ARG A 115 2.63 8.11 2.06
CA ARG A 115 2.85 8.92 3.28
C ARG A 115 1.58 9.44 3.95
N SER A 116 0.44 9.42 3.26
CA SER A 116 -0.79 9.92 3.85
C SER A 116 -1.47 8.91 4.78
N PHE A 117 -2.19 9.46 5.76
CA PHE A 117 -3.08 8.74 6.67
C PHE A 117 -4.52 9.01 6.25
N ASN A 118 -5.33 7.94 6.23
CA ASN A 118 -6.78 8.08 6.09
C ASN A 118 -7.39 8.10 7.49
N ILE A 119 -7.70 9.30 7.98
CA ILE A 119 -8.29 9.51 9.29
C ILE A 119 -9.80 9.49 9.15
N ARG A 120 -10.47 8.68 9.96
CA ARG A 120 -11.92 8.69 10.08
C ARG A 120 -12.30 9.68 11.17
N LEU A 121 -12.95 10.78 10.78
CA LEU A 121 -13.52 11.71 11.74
C LEU A 121 -14.94 11.21 12.05
N SER A 122 -15.18 10.81 13.30
CA SER A 122 -16.53 10.48 13.75
C SER A 122 -17.26 11.80 14.03
N ALA A 123 -18.15 12.20 13.14
CA ALA A 123 -19.07 13.30 13.38
C ALA A 123 -20.31 12.72 14.08
N ASP A 124 -20.31 12.76 15.41
CA ASP A 124 -21.39 12.30 16.30
C ASP A 124 -21.72 10.79 16.28
N ASP A 125 -21.74 10.18 17.48
CA ASP A 125 -22.06 8.76 17.72
C ASP A 125 -23.48 8.31 17.27
N LYS A 126 -24.28 9.20 16.67
CA LYS A 126 -25.69 8.95 16.34
C LYS A 126 -25.97 8.57 14.89
N ASP A 127 -25.05 8.83 13.96
CA ASP A 127 -25.18 8.42 12.55
C ASP A 127 -23.89 7.75 12.06
N SER A 128 -23.78 6.43 12.31
CA SER A 128 -22.64 5.60 11.87
C SER A 128 -22.39 5.59 10.36
N ASP A 129 -23.37 6.06 9.58
CA ASP A 129 -23.35 5.96 8.12
C ASP A 129 -22.65 7.16 7.45
N ASN A 130 -22.30 8.21 8.19
CA ASN A 130 -21.68 9.44 7.67
C ASN A 130 -20.23 9.65 8.10
N VAL A 131 -19.47 8.59 8.35
CA VAL A 131 -18.03 8.70 8.68
C VAL A 131 -17.25 9.20 7.46
N LYS A 132 -16.95 10.50 7.43
CA LYS A 132 -16.09 11.10 6.41
C LYS A 132 -14.63 10.77 6.72
N GLY A 133 -13.98 10.07 5.78
CA GLY A 133 -12.54 9.87 5.80
C GLY A 133 -11.83 11.11 5.24
N VAL A 134 -10.87 11.65 5.99
CA VAL A 134 -9.97 12.71 5.52
C VAL A 134 -8.60 12.10 5.27
N ARG A 135 -8.03 12.40 4.11
CA ARG A 135 -6.66 12.04 3.79
C ARG A 135 -5.73 13.19 4.13
N ILE A 136 -4.76 12.93 5.00
CA ILE A 136 -3.84 13.95 5.49
C ILE A 136 -2.41 13.42 5.47
N MET A 137 -1.42 14.29 5.28
CA MET A 137 -0.03 13.98 5.61
C MET A 137 0.30 14.56 6.98
N LEU A 138 1.04 13.80 7.79
CA LEU A 138 1.41 14.16 9.15
C LEU A 138 2.92 14.30 9.22
N PRO A 139 3.48 15.51 9.04
CA PRO A 139 4.91 15.75 9.08
C PRO A 139 5.60 15.05 10.25
N PHE A 140 6.70 14.35 9.96
CA PHE A 140 7.52 13.55 10.88
C PHE A 140 6.85 12.26 11.40
N LEU A 141 5.52 12.20 11.51
CA LEU A 141 4.82 10.98 11.91
C LEU A 141 4.81 9.94 10.78
N ASP A 142 4.80 10.41 9.54
CA ASP A 142 4.88 9.62 8.31
C ASP A 142 6.26 9.03 8.00
N LEU A 143 7.27 9.33 8.84
CA LEU A 143 8.61 8.71 8.78
C LEU A 143 8.67 7.37 9.52
N LEU A 144 7.66 7.05 10.33
CA LEU A 144 7.63 5.81 11.11
C LEU A 144 7.29 4.63 10.20
N ASN A 145 8.16 3.63 10.15
CA ASN A 145 7.97 2.46 9.30
C ASN A 145 6.82 1.54 9.75
N HIS A 146 6.38 0.71 8.80
CA HIS A 146 5.45 -0.37 9.08
C HIS A 146 6.09 -1.49 9.90
N GLY A 147 5.40 -1.97 10.93
CA GLY A 147 5.72 -3.20 11.64
C GLY A 147 4.52 -4.13 11.73
N GLY A 148 4.70 -5.39 11.33
CA GLY A 148 3.67 -6.43 11.50
C GLY A 148 3.29 -6.67 12.97
N LYS A 149 4.24 -6.41 13.89
CA LYS A 149 4.03 -6.33 15.35
C LYS A 149 4.45 -4.96 15.87
N SER A 150 3.78 -3.92 15.38
CA SER A 150 4.01 -2.53 15.76
C SER A 150 4.09 -2.34 17.28
N ASN A 151 4.96 -1.43 17.69
CA ASN A 151 5.13 -1.07 19.10
C ASN A 151 4.50 0.30 19.43
N ALA A 152 3.96 0.98 18.42
CA ALA A 152 3.25 2.23 18.58
C ALA A 152 1.98 2.27 17.69
N GLU A 153 1.11 3.22 18.01
CA GLU A 153 -0.09 3.53 17.23
C GLU A 153 -0.30 5.05 17.14
N LEU A 154 -0.95 5.47 16.05
CA LEU A 154 -1.43 6.83 15.88
C LEU A 154 -2.76 6.98 16.61
N ASP A 155 -2.88 8.06 17.37
CA ASP A 155 -4.11 8.44 18.07
C ASP A 155 -4.34 9.95 17.95
N ILE A 156 -5.55 10.41 18.24
CA ILE A 156 -5.96 11.81 18.14
C ILE A 156 -6.48 12.27 19.49
N LEU A 157 -5.83 13.28 20.06
CA LEU A 157 -6.29 13.95 21.27
C LEU A 157 -7.29 15.03 20.91
N ASN A 158 -8.41 15.07 21.64
CA ASN A 158 -9.52 16.01 21.45
C ASN A 158 -10.02 16.09 20.00
N PRO A 159 -10.38 14.95 19.36
CA PRO A 159 -10.78 14.91 17.95
C PRO A 159 -11.99 15.79 17.61
N GLU A 160 -12.79 16.15 18.62
CA GLU A 160 -13.96 17.02 18.51
C GLU A 160 -13.62 18.52 18.43
N LYS A 161 -12.36 18.91 18.66
CA LYS A 161 -11.93 20.31 18.66
C LYS A 161 -11.06 20.64 17.47
N ASP A 162 -11.12 21.90 17.06
CA ASP A 162 -10.26 22.44 15.99
C ASP A 162 -8.76 22.35 16.35
N ASP A 163 -8.42 22.38 17.64
CA ASP A 163 -7.07 22.24 18.19
C ASP A 163 -6.66 20.79 18.51
N SER A 164 -7.29 19.82 17.84
CA SER A 164 -6.91 18.41 17.96
C SER A 164 -5.42 18.17 17.74
N THR A 165 -4.87 17.14 18.37
CA THR A 165 -3.44 16.83 18.29
C THR A 165 -3.24 15.37 17.93
N PHE A 166 -2.51 15.11 16.84
CA PHE A 166 -2.08 13.79 16.45
C PHE A 166 -0.94 13.34 17.36
N VAL A 167 -1.03 12.15 17.93
CA VAL A 167 -0.01 11.61 18.84
C VAL A 167 0.37 10.19 18.47
N ILE A 168 1.65 9.88 18.62
CA ILE A 168 2.16 8.52 18.55
C ILE A 168 2.27 7.98 19.98
N ARG A 169 1.44 6.99 20.30
CA ARG A 169 1.43 6.31 21.60
C ARG A 169 2.15 4.98 21.51
N ALA A 170 3.04 4.71 22.46
CA ALA A 170 3.65 3.40 22.59
C ALA A 170 2.62 2.40 23.14
N LYS A 171 2.47 1.25 22.47
CA LYS A 171 1.59 0.15 22.92
C LYS A 171 2.25 -0.73 24.00
N ARG A 172 3.58 -0.60 24.13
CA ARG A 172 4.45 -1.37 25.03
C ARG A 172 5.75 -0.60 25.27
N PRO A 173 6.53 -0.92 26.33
CA PRO A 173 7.85 -0.33 26.52
C PRO A 173 8.76 -0.54 25.30
N ILE A 174 9.41 0.53 24.85
CA ILE A 174 10.36 0.52 23.73
C ILE A 174 11.75 0.78 24.30
N GLN A 175 12.67 -0.16 24.09
CA GLN A 175 14.04 -0.03 24.59
C GLN A 175 14.80 1.06 23.81
N PRO A 176 15.75 1.77 24.45
CA PRO A 176 16.64 2.70 23.75
C PRO A 176 17.32 2.03 22.54
N GLY A 177 17.38 2.75 21.41
CA GLY A 177 17.95 2.26 20.16
C GLY A 177 17.05 1.29 19.37
N LYS A 178 15.84 0.95 19.86
CA LYS A 178 14.85 0.21 19.08
C LYS A 178 14.00 1.17 18.26
N GLU A 179 13.75 0.78 17.01
CA GLU A 179 12.86 1.49 16.10
C GLU A 179 11.43 1.56 16.65
N ILE A 180 10.79 2.71 16.44
CA ILE A 180 9.36 2.91 16.67
C ILE A 180 8.65 2.61 15.36
N SER A 181 7.70 1.66 15.38
CA SER A 181 6.97 1.25 14.18
C SER A 181 5.47 1.27 14.39
N LEU A 182 4.76 1.62 13.33
CA LEU A 182 3.30 1.67 13.25
C LEU A 182 2.75 0.51 12.43
N THR A 183 1.45 0.24 12.56
CA THR A 183 0.76 -0.61 11.58
C THR A 183 0.00 0.27 10.60
N TYR A 184 0.44 0.29 9.35
CA TYR A 184 -0.23 1.05 8.28
C TYR A 184 -1.65 0.54 8.01
N GLY A 185 -2.49 1.44 7.49
CA GLY A 185 -3.87 1.12 7.07
C GLY A 185 -4.79 0.68 8.19
N SER A 186 -4.63 1.22 9.39
CA SER A 186 -5.40 0.86 10.60
C SER A 186 -5.33 -0.64 10.94
N GLY A 187 -4.29 -1.34 10.50
CA GLY A 187 -4.17 -2.80 10.68
C GLY A 187 -5.06 -3.64 9.76
N GLY A 188 -5.77 -3.02 8.81
CA GLY A 188 -6.62 -3.70 7.84
C GLY A 188 -5.90 -4.12 6.54
N PHE A 189 -4.75 -3.50 6.23
CA PHE A 189 -4.10 -3.69 4.93
C PHE A 189 -3.50 -5.09 4.76
N SER A 190 -3.74 -5.69 3.61
CA SER A 190 -3.11 -6.93 3.15
C SER A 190 -1.76 -6.65 2.48
N SER A 191 -1.05 -7.72 2.09
CA SER A 191 0.15 -7.60 1.27
C SER A 191 -0.14 -6.96 -0.08
N VAL A 192 -1.35 -7.11 -0.64
CA VAL A 192 -1.75 -6.43 -1.88
C VAL A 192 -1.80 -4.92 -1.66
N ASP A 193 -2.43 -4.49 -0.57
CA ASP A 193 -2.56 -3.06 -0.25
C ASP A 193 -1.19 -2.45 0.09
N LEU A 194 -0.39 -3.15 0.89
CA LEU A 194 0.93 -2.69 1.30
C LEU A 194 1.91 -2.64 0.14
N PHE A 195 1.91 -3.65 -0.73
CA PHE A 195 2.76 -3.67 -1.90
C PHE A 195 2.35 -2.61 -2.91
N SER A 196 1.05 -2.44 -3.15
CA SER A 196 0.51 -1.43 -4.08
C SER A 196 0.79 0.01 -3.64
N SER A 197 0.71 0.31 -2.33
CA SER A 197 0.85 1.67 -1.80
C SER A 197 2.25 2.03 -1.33
N TYR A 198 3.05 1.05 -0.89
CA TYR A 198 4.34 1.29 -0.25
C TYR A 198 5.50 0.49 -0.86
N GLY A 199 5.24 -0.40 -1.84
CA GLY A 199 6.30 -1.06 -2.59
C GLY A 199 7.07 -2.15 -1.83
N PHE A 200 6.50 -2.68 -0.74
CA PHE A 200 7.09 -3.79 0.02
C PHE A 200 6.08 -4.90 0.30
N VAL A 201 6.59 -6.13 0.48
CA VAL A 201 5.81 -7.31 0.84
C VAL A 201 6.02 -7.57 2.34
N PRO A 202 5.03 -7.31 3.21
CA PRO A 202 5.20 -7.46 4.67
C PRO A 202 5.40 -8.92 5.08
N SER A 203 5.81 -9.16 6.33
CA SER A 203 5.60 -10.43 7.02
C SER A 203 4.45 -10.32 8.04
N GLY A 204 3.82 -11.42 8.45
CA GLY A 204 2.87 -11.41 9.58
C GLY A 204 1.47 -10.86 9.25
N VAL A 205 1.04 -10.91 7.98
CA VAL A 205 -0.29 -10.46 7.54
C VAL A 205 -1.11 -11.57 6.85
N GLU A 206 -0.74 -12.83 7.08
CA GLU A 206 -1.21 -14.01 6.34
C GLU A 206 -2.74 -14.14 6.37
N GLY A 207 -3.37 -13.94 7.53
CA GLY A 207 -4.84 -14.02 7.66
C GLY A 207 -5.61 -12.95 6.87
N ARG A 208 -4.98 -11.83 6.51
CA ARG A 208 -5.55 -10.80 5.62
C ARG A 208 -5.34 -11.14 4.15
N ASP A 209 -4.23 -11.79 3.83
CA ASP A 209 -3.91 -12.24 2.48
C ASP A 209 -4.85 -13.36 2.02
N GLU A 210 -5.14 -14.33 2.89
CA GLU A 210 -6.08 -15.42 2.59
C GLU A 210 -7.47 -14.90 2.17
N LYS A 211 -7.96 -13.86 2.85
CA LYS A 211 -9.23 -13.20 2.49
C LYS A 211 -9.14 -12.54 1.12
N ASN A 212 -8.03 -11.87 0.82
CA ASN A 212 -7.84 -11.21 -0.47
C ASN A 212 -7.71 -12.19 -1.63
N VAL A 213 -7.03 -13.33 -1.45
CA VAL A 213 -6.94 -14.35 -2.51
C VAL A 213 -8.33 -14.92 -2.81
N LYS A 214 -9.15 -15.19 -1.79
CA LYS A 214 -10.54 -15.68 -1.96
C LYS A 214 -11.46 -14.68 -2.66
N VAL A 215 -11.25 -13.38 -2.44
CA VAL A 215 -12.08 -12.30 -2.98
C VAL A 215 -11.55 -11.80 -4.35
N GLY A 216 -10.25 -11.94 -4.61
CA GLY A 216 -9.54 -11.31 -5.73
C GLY A 216 -8.88 -12.25 -6.76
N GLY A 217 -8.98 -13.57 -6.62
CA GLY A 217 -8.43 -14.54 -7.59
C GLY A 217 -9.36 -14.95 -8.73
N ARG A 218 -10.41 -14.17 -9.03
CA ARG A 218 -11.71 -14.57 -9.62
C ARG A 218 -12.58 -15.29 -8.59
N LYS A 219 -13.86 -14.88 -8.49
CA LYS A 219 -14.93 -15.75 -7.96
C LYS A 219 -14.74 -17.12 -8.61
N ARG A 220 -14.91 -18.22 -7.87
CA ARG A 220 -15.15 -19.56 -8.43
C ARG A 220 -16.23 -19.43 -9.52
N ARG A 221 -15.84 -19.15 -10.76
CA ARG A 221 -16.79 -19.08 -11.86
C ARG A 221 -16.99 -20.53 -12.26
N PRO A 222 -18.24 -21.02 -12.31
CA PRO A 222 -18.49 -22.37 -12.79
C PRO A 222 -17.84 -22.49 -14.18
N VAL A 223 -16.84 -23.37 -14.29
CA VAL A 223 -16.19 -23.70 -15.56
C VAL A 223 -17.28 -24.25 -16.49
N THR A 224 -17.38 -23.70 -17.69
CA THR A 224 -18.33 -24.18 -18.70
C THR A 224 -17.96 -25.60 -19.14
N ALA A 225 -18.93 -26.37 -19.65
CA ALA A 225 -18.69 -27.76 -20.06
C ALA A 225 -17.61 -27.90 -21.13
N ASP A 226 -17.44 -26.88 -21.99
CA ASP A 226 -16.45 -26.87 -23.07
C ASP A 226 -15.02 -26.61 -22.57
N GLU A 227 -14.85 -25.74 -21.57
CA GLU A 227 -13.56 -25.47 -20.91
C GLU A 227 -13.05 -26.70 -20.11
N ARG A 228 -13.94 -27.59 -19.67
CA ARG A 228 -13.57 -28.86 -19.00
C ARG A 228 -12.83 -29.84 -19.92
N THR A 229 -12.99 -29.72 -21.23
CA THR A 229 -12.39 -30.69 -22.17
C THR A 229 -10.90 -30.38 -22.40
N MET A 230 -10.51 -29.11 -22.35
CA MET A 230 -9.10 -28.68 -22.39
C MET A 230 -8.43 -28.76 -21.00
N ALA A 231 -9.20 -28.59 -19.91
CA ALA A 231 -8.69 -28.70 -18.54
C ALA A 231 -8.54 -30.15 -18.04
N LYS A 232 -8.94 -31.16 -18.83
CA LYS A 232 -8.87 -32.58 -18.47
C LYS A 232 -7.47 -33.20 -18.51
N LEU A 233 -6.45 -32.43 -18.91
CA LEU A 233 -5.07 -32.91 -18.96
C LEU A 233 -4.22 -32.54 -17.74
N GLU A 234 -4.68 -31.67 -16.83
CA GLU A 234 -3.87 -31.26 -15.68
C GLU A 234 -4.73 -31.14 -14.41
N THR A 235 -4.67 -32.20 -13.58
CA THR A 235 -5.22 -32.39 -12.22
C THR A 235 -6.72 -32.70 -12.09
N GLU A 236 -7.04 -33.66 -11.20
CA GLU A 236 -8.37 -34.27 -10.99
C GLU A 236 -9.51 -33.31 -10.58
N GLU A 237 -9.23 -32.01 -10.38
CA GLU A 237 -10.24 -30.99 -10.03
C GLU A 237 -10.40 -29.85 -11.05
N GLY A 238 -9.72 -29.88 -12.20
CA GLY A 238 -9.97 -28.96 -13.33
C GLY A 238 -9.72 -27.48 -13.02
N TYR A 239 -8.76 -27.17 -12.14
CA TYR A 239 -8.37 -25.80 -11.82
C TYR A 239 -7.09 -25.42 -12.56
N VAL A 240 -7.18 -24.48 -13.51
CA VAL A 240 -6.00 -23.90 -14.15
C VAL A 240 -5.43 -22.81 -13.24
N SER A 241 -4.15 -22.96 -12.87
CA SER A 241 -3.44 -21.93 -12.12
C SER A 241 -3.45 -20.59 -12.86
N PRO A 242 -3.81 -19.47 -12.19
CA PRO A 242 -3.66 -18.14 -12.79
C PRO A 242 -2.19 -17.71 -12.87
N TRP A 243 -1.29 -18.45 -12.24
CA TRP A 243 0.15 -18.19 -12.20
C TRP A 243 0.87 -18.94 -13.31
N SER A 244 1.78 -18.26 -14.03
CA SER A 244 2.63 -18.91 -15.04
C SER A 244 3.72 -19.81 -14.45
N THR A 245 4.00 -19.67 -13.15
CA THR A 245 4.98 -20.49 -12.42
C THR A 245 4.36 -21.06 -11.15
N THR A 246 4.98 -22.10 -10.62
CA THR A 246 4.72 -22.71 -9.31
C THR A 246 5.27 -21.84 -8.17
N LEU A 247 4.96 -22.20 -6.91
CA LEU A 247 5.54 -21.53 -5.75
C LEU A 247 7.05 -21.83 -5.65
N GLU A 248 7.42 -23.07 -5.97
CA GLU A 248 8.79 -23.58 -5.90
C GLU A 248 9.70 -22.82 -6.85
N GLU A 249 9.26 -22.65 -8.11
CA GLU A 249 10.01 -21.88 -9.12
C GLU A 249 10.21 -20.42 -8.69
N ASP A 250 9.19 -19.75 -8.14
CA ASP A 250 9.35 -18.37 -7.68
C ASP A 250 10.37 -18.27 -6.52
N VAL A 251 10.31 -19.22 -5.58
CA VAL A 251 11.23 -19.27 -4.44
C VAL A 251 12.65 -19.64 -4.88
N GLU A 252 12.80 -20.54 -5.85
CA GLU A 252 14.08 -20.90 -6.45
C GLU A 252 14.72 -19.69 -7.11
N ARG A 253 13.98 -18.95 -7.95
CA ARG A 253 14.48 -17.72 -8.59
C ARG A 253 14.90 -16.65 -7.58
N ILE A 254 14.19 -16.52 -6.46
CA ILE A 254 14.61 -15.64 -5.34
C ILE A 254 15.94 -16.10 -4.73
N LYS A 255 16.16 -17.41 -4.60
CA LYS A 255 17.40 -18.01 -4.07
C LYS A 255 18.57 -17.92 -5.06
N GLU A 256 18.29 -18.04 -6.35
CA GLU A 256 19.25 -17.90 -7.45
C GLU A 256 19.77 -16.45 -7.62
N GLY A 257 19.18 -15.51 -6.89
CA GLY A 257 19.65 -14.13 -6.85
C GLY A 257 18.83 -13.16 -7.68
N ALA A 258 17.51 -13.36 -7.80
CA ALA A 258 16.65 -12.28 -8.26
C ALA A 258 16.85 -11.03 -7.37
N GLU A 259 17.00 -9.87 -8.00
CA GLU A 259 17.26 -8.58 -7.36
C GLU A 259 16.21 -7.52 -7.74
N GLY A 260 16.25 -6.38 -7.04
CA GLY A 260 15.43 -5.21 -7.36
C GLY A 260 13.93 -5.50 -7.43
N ARG A 261 13.29 -5.02 -8.51
CA ARG A 261 11.84 -5.12 -8.73
C ARG A 261 11.39 -6.56 -8.99
N GLU A 262 12.18 -7.33 -9.74
CA GLU A 262 11.88 -8.74 -10.00
C GLU A 262 11.78 -9.52 -8.69
N ARG A 263 12.74 -9.35 -7.78
CA ARG A 263 12.69 -9.98 -6.47
C ARG A 263 11.41 -9.66 -5.72
N LYS A 264 11.01 -8.39 -5.67
CA LYS A 264 9.78 -7.94 -4.99
C LYS A 264 8.52 -8.55 -5.61
N ILE A 265 8.47 -8.65 -6.94
CA ILE A 265 7.39 -9.31 -7.68
C ILE A 265 7.30 -10.79 -7.28
N LEU A 266 8.43 -11.50 -7.26
CA LEU A 266 8.48 -12.91 -6.88
C LEU A 266 8.11 -13.12 -5.41
N GLU A 267 8.58 -12.27 -4.50
CA GLU A 267 8.23 -12.30 -3.08
C GLU A 267 6.71 -12.10 -2.88
N PHE A 268 6.11 -11.18 -3.63
CA PHE A 268 4.68 -10.95 -3.63
C PHE A 268 3.90 -12.17 -4.14
N ARG A 269 4.28 -12.71 -5.31
CA ARG A 269 3.63 -13.89 -5.92
C ARG A 269 3.72 -15.11 -5.02
N ALA A 270 4.92 -15.43 -4.53
CA ALA A 270 5.15 -16.54 -3.60
C ALA A 270 4.23 -16.40 -2.38
N LYS A 271 4.13 -15.20 -1.81
CA LYS A 271 3.24 -14.96 -0.68
C LYS A 271 1.76 -15.14 -1.01
N MET A 272 1.30 -14.67 -2.15
CA MET A 272 -0.09 -14.86 -2.59
C MET A 272 -0.41 -16.32 -2.90
N LYS A 273 0.54 -17.08 -3.45
CA LYS A 273 0.43 -18.54 -3.65
C LYS A 273 0.29 -19.27 -2.32
N VAL A 274 1.13 -18.96 -1.32
CA VAL A 274 1.00 -19.52 0.03
C VAL A 274 -0.36 -19.20 0.64
N ALA A 275 -0.79 -17.93 0.58
CA ALA A 275 -2.09 -17.51 1.11
C ALA A 275 -3.30 -18.13 0.37
N GLY A 276 -3.13 -18.51 -0.90
CA GLY A 276 -4.14 -19.21 -1.68
C GLY A 276 -4.23 -20.72 -1.40
N GLY A 277 -3.35 -21.27 -0.57
CA GLY A 277 -3.28 -22.72 -0.33
C GLY A 277 -2.80 -23.50 -1.55
N TRP A 278 -2.02 -22.84 -2.43
CA TRP A 278 -1.41 -23.51 -3.57
C TRP A 278 -0.46 -24.61 -3.07
N PRO A 279 -0.57 -25.84 -3.60
CA PRO A 279 0.21 -26.96 -3.10
C PRO A 279 1.68 -26.62 -3.19
N VAL A 280 2.35 -26.66 -2.04
CA VAL A 280 3.80 -26.70 -2.01
C VAL A 280 4.13 -28.09 -2.55
N GLY A 281 4.67 -28.20 -3.76
CA GLY A 281 5.16 -29.47 -4.27
C GLY A 281 6.04 -30.06 -3.17
N VAL A 282 5.73 -31.28 -2.72
CA VAL A 282 6.22 -31.88 -1.46
C VAL A 282 7.72 -31.64 -1.28
N MET A 283 8.06 -30.51 -0.63
CA MET A 283 9.42 -30.20 -0.26
C MET A 283 9.59 -30.75 1.14
N ASP A 284 10.37 -31.83 1.24
CA ASP A 284 10.78 -32.48 2.50
C ASP A 284 11.61 -31.58 3.45
N GLY A 285 11.61 -30.27 3.24
CA GLY A 285 12.23 -29.28 4.11
C GLY A 285 11.23 -28.18 4.43
N LYS A 286 10.78 -28.07 5.69
CA LYS A 286 10.04 -26.92 6.20
C LYS A 286 10.83 -25.65 5.89
N MET A 287 10.39 -24.89 4.89
CA MET A 287 10.95 -23.58 4.61
C MET A 287 10.37 -22.62 5.67
N ASP A 288 11.15 -22.40 6.72
CA ASP A 288 10.80 -21.48 7.80
C ASP A 288 11.00 -20.05 7.30
N LEU A 289 10.02 -19.51 6.56
CA LEU A 289 9.97 -18.09 6.15
C LEU A 289 9.94 -17.12 7.36
N LYS A 290 10.01 -17.64 8.60
CA LYS A 290 9.95 -16.89 9.86
C LYS A 290 11.30 -16.38 10.39
N LYS A 291 12.44 -16.56 9.70
CA LYS A 291 13.74 -16.12 10.23
C LYS A 291 14.63 -15.40 9.22
N LYS A 292 14.65 -14.06 9.30
CA LYS A 292 15.87 -13.22 9.31
C LYS A 292 15.54 -11.74 9.58
N GLU A 293 15.01 -11.46 10.78
CA GLU A 293 15.19 -10.13 11.39
C GLU A 293 15.77 -10.36 12.78
N GLY A 294 17.09 -10.35 12.86
CA GLY A 294 17.81 -10.65 14.10
C GLY A 294 19.31 -10.50 13.94
N GLY A 295 19.78 -9.26 14.11
CA GLY A 295 21.08 -8.97 14.70
C GLY A 295 22.29 -8.93 13.76
N GLY A 296 22.54 -7.76 13.16
CA GLY A 296 23.92 -7.29 13.00
C GLY A 296 24.37 -6.70 14.32
N LYS A 297 25.50 -7.21 14.85
CA LYS A 297 26.19 -6.72 16.05
C LYS A 297 26.82 -5.35 15.80
#